data_AF-A0A497SZR8-F1
#
_entry.id   AF-A0A497SZR8-F1
#
_cell.length_a   1.000
_cell.length_b   1.000
_cell.length_c   1.000
_cell.angle_alpha   90.00
_cell.angle_beta   90.00
_cell.angle_gamma   90.00
#
_symmetry.space_group_name_H-M   'P 1'
#
loop_
_entity.id
_entity.type
_entity.pdbx_description
1 polymer ?
#
loop_
_entity_poly.entity_id
_entity_poly.type
_entity_poly.pdbx_seq_one_letter_code
_entity_poly.pdbx_strand_id
1 'polypeptide(L)'
;MNLKIIIISVIFILPLCTVSTTGIVNDPHRPHYSFSDEVFKNLPPYPPDLPEIRHLYATQTLQDYDRLTPEYYLQPEFYPGWFSICNKTYCRDPRIHGKFGAGFYPSEANIVIEKGASFELTTLLYTSPGVECYQGTMITLHYNKSLIDVKVVQPSKEEILNQTPYPELAYGKDKFFLLLEPTYPYFSEKWARKFKIIITALKPGNCTLKISNEKPPSVFDTYFKEKYGKFNYTSGNTFFGMQLPVFKANIKVVDSIQSSSFNYEIFADQFDYKLVLIIILLIALVLVWRWKIGKR
;
A
#
# COMPACT_ATOMS: atom_id res chain seq x y z
N MET A 1 -75.70 4.39 -5.53
CA MET A 1 -75.31 4.81 -4.16
C MET A 1 -74.05 4.03 -3.80
N ASN A 2 -72.86 4.60 -3.99
CA ASN A 2 -72.14 5.42 -3.00
C ASN A 2 -71.84 4.65 -1.70
N LEU A 3 -70.60 4.18 -1.52
CA LEU A 3 -69.71 4.78 -0.50
C LEU A 3 -68.23 4.46 -0.76
N LYS A 4 -67.45 5.53 -0.67
CA LYS A 4 -66.01 5.67 -0.82
C LYS A 4 -65.24 5.16 0.42
N ILE A 5 -64.03 4.65 0.16
CA ILE A 5 -62.74 4.91 0.86
C ILE A 5 -62.67 4.66 2.37
N ILE A 6 -61.73 3.80 2.80
CA ILE A 6 -60.64 4.14 3.76
C ILE A 6 -59.45 3.20 3.54
N ILE A 7 -58.30 3.84 3.37
CA ILE A 7 -56.93 3.33 3.27
C ILE A 7 -56.43 3.01 4.69
N ILE A 8 -55.82 1.83 4.91
CA ILE A 8 -54.78 1.71 5.93
C ILE A 8 -53.58 0.96 5.33
N SER A 9 -52.55 1.76 5.12
CA SER A 9 -51.17 1.45 4.82
C SER A 9 -50.57 0.44 5.80
N VAL A 10 -50.11 -0.70 5.30
CA VAL A 10 -49.13 -1.55 5.99
C VAL A 10 -48.02 -1.86 4.99
N ILE A 11 -47.18 -0.86 4.72
CA ILE A 11 -45.87 -1.08 4.13
C ILE A 11 -44.86 -0.81 5.24
N PHE A 12 -44.23 -1.90 5.66
CA PHE A 12 -43.26 -2.00 6.75
C PHE A 12 -42.16 -0.92 6.68
N ILE A 13 -41.96 -0.22 7.78
CA ILE A 13 -40.80 0.63 8.05
C ILE A 13 -39.75 -0.25 8.77
N LEU A 14 -38.61 -0.45 8.10
CA LEU A 14 -37.18 -0.53 8.51
C LEU A 14 -36.81 -1.28 9.83
N PRO A 15 -35.59 -1.87 9.97
CA PRO A 15 -34.35 -1.49 9.30
C PRO A 15 -33.47 -2.69 8.83
N LEU A 16 -32.61 -2.47 7.85
CA LEU A 16 -31.35 -3.22 7.76
C LEU A 16 -30.22 -2.22 7.73
N CYS A 17 -29.90 -1.70 8.91
CA CYS A 17 -28.51 -1.42 9.22
C CYS A 17 -27.77 -2.74 9.01
N THR A 18 -27.04 -2.87 7.91
CA THR A 18 -25.97 -3.86 7.82
C THR A 18 -24.92 -3.42 8.84
N VAL A 19 -25.09 -3.88 10.08
CA VAL A 19 -23.94 -4.04 10.96
C VAL A 19 -23.09 -5.08 10.26
N SER A 20 -22.03 -4.64 9.59
CA SER A 20 -20.94 -5.50 9.19
C SER A 20 -20.40 -6.09 10.49
N THR A 21 -20.91 -7.26 10.84
CA THR A 21 -20.26 -8.13 11.79
C THR A 21 -18.96 -8.54 11.12
N THR A 22 -17.90 -7.79 11.38
CA THR A 22 -16.53 -8.27 11.19
C THR A 22 -16.36 -9.43 12.17
N GLY A 23 -16.88 -10.59 11.78
CA GLY A 23 -16.56 -11.85 12.44
C GLY A 23 -15.06 -11.95 12.46
N ILE A 24 -14.50 -12.26 13.63
CA ILE A 24 -13.09 -12.60 13.80
C ILE A 24 -12.76 -13.64 12.73
N VAL A 25 -11.98 -13.24 11.73
CA VAL A 25 -11.76 -14.04 10.54
C VAL A 25 -10.74 -15.12 10.90
N ASN A 26 -11.22 -16.27 11.36
CA ASN A 26 -10.51 -17.54 11.16
C ASN A 26 -10.52 -17.84 9.66
N ASP A 27 -9.72 -17.08 8.90
CA ASP A 27 -9.62 -17.26 7.46
C ASP A 27 -8.82 -18.53 7.18
N PRO A 28 -9.39 -19.56 6.53
CA PRO A 28 -8.66 -20.79 6.24
C PRO A 28 -7.47 -20.57 5.30
N HIS A 29 -7.40 -19.43 4.61
CA HIS A 29 -6.34 -19.09 3.67
C HIS A 29 -5.24 -18.21 4.27
N ARG A 30 -5.50 -17.51 5.39
CA ARG A 30 -4.48 -16.68 6.03
C ARG A 30 -3.44 -17.57 6.72
N PRO A 31 -2.13 -17.31 6.55
CA PRO A 31 -1.10 -18.02 7.28
C PRO A 31 -1.31 -17.89 8.80
N HIS A 32 -1.10 -18.96 9.55
CA HIS A 32 -1.13 -18.90 11.01
C HIS A 32 0.13 -18.21 11.55
N TYR A 33 -0.07 -17.23 12.42
CA TYR A 33 0.99 -16.50 13.11
C TYR A 33 1.06 -16.90 14.59
N SER A 34 2.20 -16.66 15.24
CA SER A 34 2.37 -16.94 16.67
C SER A 34 1.86 -15.80 17.58
N PHE A 35 0.93 -14.97 17.09
CA PHE A 35 0.25 -13.90 17.81
C PHE A 35 -1.27 -14.04 17.60
N SER A 36 -2.06 -13.26 18.34
CA SER A 36 -3.53 -13.32 18.27
C SER A 36 -4.09 -12.83 16.93
N ASP A 37 -5.09 -13.53 16.38
CA ASP A 37 -5.82 -13.12 15.17
C ASP A 37 -6.58 -11.79 15.34
N GLU A 38 -6.75 -11.31 16.59
CA GLU A 38 -7.26 -9.98 16.90
C GLU A 38 -6.50 -8.85 16.19
N VAL A 39 -5.23 -9.08 15.81
CA VAL A 39 -4.43 -8.14 15.00
C VAL A 39 -5.13 -7.79 13.68
N PHE A 40 -5.94 -8.71 13.13
CA PHE A 40 -6.60 -8.58 11.83
C PHE A 40 -8.10 -8.29 11.92
N LYS A 41 -8.65 -8.06 13.12
CA LYS A 41 -10.11 -8.04 13.35
C LYS A 41 -10.90 -7.00 12.54
N ASN A 42 -10.26 -5.93 12.08
CA ASN A 42 -10.91 -4.89 11.26
C ASN A 42 -10.53 -5.00 9.77
N LEU A 43 -9.80 -6.04 9.37
CA LEU A 43 -9.39 -6.23 7.99
C LEU A 43 -10.44 -7.02 7.22
N PRO A 44 -10.54 -6.80 5.89
CA PRO A 44 -11.27 -7.71 5.02
C PRO A 44 -10.71 -9.15 5.11
N PRO A 45 -11.50 -10.15 4.70
CA PRO A 45 -11.02 -11.52 4.53
C PRO A 45 -9.74 -11.59 3.69
N TYR A 46 -8.88 -12.55 3.98
CA TYR A 46 -7.61 -12.75 3.30
C TYR A 46 -7.85 -13.31 1.88
N PRO A 47 -7.45 -12.60 0.80
CA PRO A 47 -7.64 -13.11 -0.54
C PRO A 47 -6.76 -14.35 -0.80
N PRO A 48 -7.30 -15.44 -1.35
CA PRO A 48 -6.53 -16.67 -1.58
C PRO A 48 -5.39 -16.48 -2.60
N ASP A 49 -5.52 -15.53 -3.53
CA ASP A 49 -4.52 -15.17 -4.54
C ASP A 49 -3.63 -13.98 -4.12
N LEU A 50 -3.72 -13.51 -2.87
CA LEU A 50 -2.89 -12.41 -2.35
C LEU A 50 -1.39 -12.62 -2.62
N PRO A 51 -0.78 -13.83 -2.42
CA PRO A 51 0.64 -14.03 -2.70
C PRO A 51 1.03 -13.75 -4.16
N GLU A 52 0.18 -14.15 -5.11
CA GLU A 52 0.42 -13.94 -6.55
C GLU A 52 0.30 -12.46 -6.91
N ILE A 53 -0.78 -11.81 -6.49
CA ILE A 53 -1.02 -10.38 -6.77
C ILE A 53 0.05 -9.51 -6.13
N ARG A 54 0.46 -9.84 -4.89
CA ARG A 54 1.59 -9.19 -4.23
C ARG A 54 2.88 -9.35 -5.02
N HIS A 55 3.17 -10.54 -5.53
CA HIS A 55 4.37 -10.79 -6.33
C HIS A 55 4.37 -9.92 -7.59
N LEU A 56 3.30 -9.97 -8.38
CA LEU A 56 3.13 -9.16 -9.59
C LEU A 56 3.24 -7.65 -9.32
N TYR A 57 2.70 -7.20 -8.19
CA TYR A 57 2.79 -5.81 -7.77
C TYR A 57 4.22 -5.41 -7.38
N ALA A 58 4.89 -6.24 -6.57
CA ALA A 58 6.27 -6.01 -6.13
C ALA A 58 7.27 -5.97 -7.30
N THR A 59 7.02 -6.78 -8.34
CA THR A 59 7.84 -6.83 -9.56
C THR A 59 7.42 -5.81 -10.62
N GLN A 60 6.40 -4.99 -10.34
CA GLN A 60 5.83 -4.01 -11.29
C GLN A 60 5.36 -4.64 -12.61
N THR A 61 4.98 -5.92 -12.59
CA THR A 61 4.47 -6.66 -13.76
C THR A 61 2.94 -6.75 -13.78
N LEU A 62 2.27 -6.35 -12.69
CA LEU A 62 0.81 -6.25 -12.63
C LEU A 62 0.30 -5.29 -13.70
N GLN A 63 -0.57 -5.78 -14.59
CA GLN A 63 -1.13 -5.00 -15.70
C GLN A 63 -2.40 -4.24 -15.32
N ASP A 64 -3.15 -4.77 -14.36
CA ASP A 64 -4.43 -4.20 -13.91
C ASP A 64 -4.32 -3.80 -12.43
N TYR A 65 -3.99 -2.52 -12.20
CA TYR A 65 -3.89 -1.95 -10.86
C TYR A 65 -5.25 -1.66 -10.22
N ASP A 66 -6.35 -1.70 -10.99
CA ASP A 66 -7.69 -1.53 -10.45
C ASP A 66 -8.12 -2.78 -9.65
N ARG A 67 -7.54 -3.96 -9.94
CA ARG A 67 -7.65 -5.17 -9.10
C ARG A 67 -7.16 -5.02 -7.67
N LEU A 68 -6.36 -4.00 -7.36
CA LEU A 68 -5.93 -3.71 -5.99
C LEU A 68 -7.08 -3.10 -5.18
N THR A 69 -8.13 -3.86 -4.94
CA THR A 69 -9.27 -3.44 -4.13
C THR A 69 -8.90 -3.47 -2.63
N PRO A 70 -9.74 -2.92 -1.72
CA PRO A 70 -9.44 -2.90 -0.29
C PRO A 70 -9.09 -4.27 0.29
N GLU A 71 -9.67 -5.34 -0.25
CA GLU A 71 -9.42 -6.73 0.13
C GLU A 71 -7.94 -7.12 -0.01
N TYR A 72 -7.20 -6.50 -0.94
CA TYR A 72 -5.77 -6.74 -1.15
C TYR A 72 -4.91 -5.74 -0.38
N TYR A 73 -5.09 -4.44 -0.63
CA TYR A 73 -4.16 -3.45 -0.09
C TYR A 73 -4.36 -3.20 1.41
N LEU A 74 -5.44 -3.66 2.03
CA LEU A 74 -5.55 -3.62 3.49
C LEU A 74 -4.90 -4.83 4.18
N GLN A 75 -4.43 -5.83 3.43
CA GLN A 75 -3.71 -6.96 4.00
C GLN A 75 -2.28 -6.55 4.32
N PRO A 76 -1.84 -6.61 5.59
CA PRO A 76 -0.49 -6.23 5.92
C PRO A 76 0.56 -7.16 5.30
N GLU A 77 0.18 -8.41 5.00
CA GLU A 77 0.97 -9.37 4.23
C GLU A 77 1.36 -8.86 2.83
N PHE A 78 0.60 -7.91 2.27
CA PHE A 78 0.89 -7.30 0.96
C PHE A 78 2.17 -6.45 0.97
N TYR A 79 2.52 -5.89 2.12
CA TYR A 79 3.58 -4.89 2.25
C TYR A 79 4.96 -5.50 2.50
N PRO A 80 6.03 -4.76 2.18
CA PRO A 80 7.37 -5.16 2.54
C PRO A 80 7.53 -5.13 4.06
N GLY A 81 8.39 -5.99 4.58
CA GLY A 81 8.70 -6.01 6.01
C GLY A 81 7.71 -6.76 6.89
N TRP A 82 6.53 -7.16 6.39
CA TRP A 82 5.56 -7.95 7.15
C TRP A 82 6.21 -9.16 7.82
N PHE A 83 6.82 -10.02 7.01
CA PHE A 83 7.44 -11.27 7.48
C PHE A 83 8.68 -11.07 8.35
N SER A 84 9.35 -9.91 8.29
CA SER A 84 10.55 -9.64 9.07
C SER A 84 10.30 -8.89 10.38
N ILE A 85 9.27 -8.02 10.44
CA ILE A 85 9.01 -7.09 11.54
C ILE A 85 7.83 -7.56 12.40
N CYS A 86 6.77 -8.07 11.80
CA CYS A 86 5.49 -8.24 12.49
C CYS A 86 5.52 -9.36 13.53
N ASN A 87 6.23 -10.46 13.23
CA ASN A 87 6.48 -11.50 14.22
C ASN A 87 7.23 -10.98 15.47
N LYS A 88 7.99 -9.89 15.38
CA LYS A 88 8.63 -9.30 16.57
C LYS A 88 7.66 -8.37 17.30
N THR A 89 7.00 -7.49 16.57
CA THR A 89 6.08 -6.49 17.12
C THR A 89 4.86 -7.10 17.81
N TYR A 90 4.25 -8.15 17.24
CA TYR A 90 2.99 -8.70 17.76
C TYR A 90 3.17 -9.99 18.59
N CYS A 91 4.28 -10.73 18.48
CA CYS A 91 4.46 -12.00 19.24
C CYS A 91 5.20 -11.87 20.58
N ARG A 92 6.13 -10.92 20.73
CA ARG A 92 7.23 -11.10 21.71
C ARG A 92 7.51 -9.93 22.66
N ASP A 93 7.23 -8.69 22.27
CA ASP A 93 7.53 -7.55 23.14
C ASP A 93 6.68 -6.32 22.79
N PRO A 94 5.80 -5.84 23.71
CA PRO A 94 5.01 -4.63 23.49
C PRO A 94 5.89 -3.37 23.38
N ARG A 95 7.22 -3.44 23.53
CA ARG A 95 8.12 -2.28 23.37
C ARG A 95 8.57 -2.03 21.94
N ILE A 96 8.23 -2.91 20.99
CA ILE A 96 8.65 -2.81 19.57
C ILE A 96 7.49 -2.26 18.72
N HIS A 97 6.89 -1.16 19.16
CA HIS A 97 5.96 -0.35 18.39
C HIS A 97 6.47 1.10 18.30
N GLY A 98 6.15 1.76 17.19
CA GLY A 98 6.61 3.10 16.87
C GLY A 98 5.48 4.13 16.89
N LYS A 99 5.86 5.40 16.98
CA LYS A 99 4.91 6.52 16.78
C LYS A 99 4.83 6.99 15.35
N PHE A 100 5.76 6.58 14.50
CA PHE A 100 5.92 7.07 13.13
C PHE A 100 6.05 5.90 12.17
N GLY A 101 5.40 6.00 11.01
CA GLY A 101 5.57 4.98 9.96
C GLY A 101 4.78 5.18 8.68
N ALA A 102 4.37 6.41 8.35
CA ALA A 102 3.72 6.66 7.06
C ALA A 102 4.71 6.50 5.90
N GLY A 103 4.34 5.73 4.87
CA GLY A 103 5.17 5.46 3.70
C GLY A 103 4.39 5.07 2.45
N PHE A 104 5.10 4.92 1.33
CA PHE A 104 4.54 4.48 0.05
C PHE A 104 5.11 3.13 -0.37
N TYR A 105 4.30 2.31 -1.04
CA TYR A 105 4.72 1.02 -1.59
C TYR A 105 4.04 0.76 -2.96
N PRO A 106 4.80 0.51 -4.04
CA PRO A 106 6.25 0.66 -4.11
C PRO A 106 6.65 2.12 -3.87
N SER A 107 7.86 2.33 -3.36
CA SER A 107 8.42 3.66 -3.13
C SER A 107 9.10 4.25 -4.37
N GLU A 108 9.29 3.44 -5.43
CA GLU A 108 9.98 3.88 -6.64
C GLU A 108 9.33 3.34 -7.92
N ALA A 109 9.41 4.13 -8.99
CA ALA A 109 8.98 3.72 -10.34
C ALA A 109 9.91 4.31 -11.42
N ASN A 110 10.05 3.59 -12.53
CA ASN A 110 10.72 4.09 -13.74
C ASN A 110 9.71 4.08 -14.88
N ILE A 111 9.45 5.25 -15.46
CA ILE A 111 8.37 5.47 -16.42
C ILE A 111 8.96 6.02 -17.71
N VAL A 112 8.62 5.41 -18.83
CA VAL A 112 8.86 5.95 -20.17
C VAL A 112 7.50 6.27 -20.77
N ILE A 113 7.30 7.52 -21.20
CA ILE A 113 6.03 8.01 -21.71
C ILE A 113 6.25 8.83 -22.98
N GLU A 114 5.37 8.68 -23.96
CA GLU A 114 5.40 9.51 -25.16
C GLU A 114 4.86 10.90 -24.88
N LYS A 115 5.44 11.90 -25.54
CA LYS A 115 4.93 13.27 -25.52
C LYS A 115 3.46 13.28 -25.94
N GLY A 116 2.61 13.93 -25.14
CA GLY A 116 1.17 14.02 -25.34
C GLY A 116 0.38 12.85 -24.77
N ALA A 117 1.04 11.74 -24.39
CA ALA A 117 0.38 10.62 -23.73
C ALA A 117 0.21 10.87 -22.22
N SER A 118 -0.67 10.08 -21.61
CA SER A 118 -0.86 9.99 -20.18
C SER A 118 -0.48 8.60 -19.67
N PHE A 119 0.15 8.55 -18.51
CA PHE A 119 0.49 7.32 -17.80
C PHE A 119 -0.21 7.31 -16.46
N GLU A 120 -0.87 6.20 -16.15
CA GLU A 120 -1.49 6.00 -14.85
C GLU A 120 -0.52 5.31 -13.90
N LEU A 121 -0.21 5.97 -12.79
CA LEU A 121 0.64 5.42 -11.74
C LEU A 121 -0.20 5.15 -10.49
N THR A 122 -0.16 3.91 -10.01
CA THR A 122 -0.81 3.50 -8.76
C THR A 122 0.22 3.00 -7.75
N THR A 123 0.29 3.66 -6.59
CA THR A 123 1.07 3.23 -5.42
C THR A 123 0.16 3.18 -4.18
N LEU A 124 0.61 2.58 -3.09
CA LEU A 124 -0.15 2.46 -1.85
C LEU A 124 0.50 3.33 -0.77
N LEU A 125 -0.27 4.25 -0.20
CA LEU A 125 0.13 4.97 0.99
C LEU A 125 -0.33 4.18 2.22
N TYR A 126 0.53 3.98 3.21
CA TYR A 126 0.22 3.13 4.36
C TYR A 126 0.94 3.57 5.65
N THR A 127 0.35 3.20 6.78
CA THR A 127 1.00 3.20 8.08
C THR A 127 1.77 1.88 8.27
N SER A 128 3.06 1.93 8.56
CA SER A 128 3.89 0.75 8.78
C SER A 128 3.34 -0.14 9.91
N PRO A 129 3.58 -1.46 9.89
CA PRO A 129 3.19 -2.34 10.99
C PRO A 129 3.78 -1.88 12.33
N GLY A 130 3.00 -2.00 13.40
CA GLY A 130 3.46 -1.62 14.74
C GLY A 130 3.39 -0.14 15.07
N VAL A 131 2.62 0.67 14.35
CA VAL A 131 2.47 2.09 14.66
C VAL A 131 1.24 2.32 15.52
N GLU A 132 1.42 2.97 16.67
CA GLU A 132 0.35 3.17 17.67
C GLU A 132 -0.43 4.48 17.49
N CYS A 133 0.07 5.43 16.69
CA CYS A 133 -0.51 6.76 16.54
C CYS A 133 -1.17 6.98 15.19
N TYR A 134 -2.24 7.77 15.17
CA TYR A 134 -2.74 8.41 13.95
C TYR A 134 -1.64 9.27 13.32
N GLN A 135 -1.51 9.21 11.99
CA GLN A 135 -0.48 9.92 11.24
C GLN A 135 -1.12 11.00 10.37
N GLY A 136 -1.00 12.27 10.77
CA GLY A 136 -1.43 13.41 9.95
C GLY A 136 -0.29 13.95 9.10
N THR A 137 -0.45 14.00 7.77
CA THR A 137 0.60 14.50 6.88
C THR A 137 0.04 15.32 5.72
N MET A 138 0.80 16.33 5.30
CA MET A 138 0.59 16.96 4.00
C MET A 138 1.44 16.21 2.97
N ILE A 139 0.78 15.58 2.01
CA ILE A 139 1.43 15.02 0.85
C ILE A 139 1.69 16.15 -0.13
N THR A 140 2.95 16.33 -0.55
CA THR A 140 3.32 17.34 -1.56
C THR A 140 4.02 16.67 -2.74
N LEU A 141 3.61 17.05 -3.95
CA LEU A 141 4.16 16.57 -5.22
C LEU A 141 5.14 17.60 -5.78
N HIS A 142 6.37 17.16 -6.04
CA HIS A 142 7.45 17.97 -6.61
C HIS A 142 7.84 17.43 -7.97
N TYR A 143 7.66 18.24 -9.03
CA TYR A 143 7.97 17.85 -10.40
C TYR A 143 8.19 19.06 -11.31
N ASN A 144 8.77 18.83 -12.49
CA ASN A 144 8.94 19.87 -13.50
C ASN A 144 7.64 20.07 -14.31
N LYS A 145 6.87 21.09 -13.93
CA LYS A 145 5.59 21.48 -14.56
C LYS A 145 5.69 21.86 -16.04
N SER A 146 6.90 22.14 -16.54
CA SER A 146 7.11 22.43 -17.97
C SER A 146 7.25 21.16 -18.81
N LEU A 147 7.54 20.01 -18.18
CA LEU A 147 7.74 18.71 -18.83
C LEU A 147 6.54 17.78 -18.64
N ILE A 148 5.92 17.78 -17.45
CA ILE A 148 4.77 16.94 -17.13
C ILE A 148 3.71 17.72 -16.35
N ASP A 149 2.46 17.29 -16.44
CA ASP A 149 1.37 17.66 -15.54
C ASP A 149 0.93 16.43 -14.74
N VAL A 150 0.53 16.63 -13.49
CA VAL A 150 0.14 15.53 -12.59
C VAL A 150 -1.22 15.83 -11.98
N LYS A 151 -2.13 14.86 -12.12
CA LYS A 151 -3.47 14.90 -11.51
C LYS A 151 -3.63 13.77 -10.52
N VAL A 152 -4.00 14.09 -9.28
CA VAL A 152 -4.39 13.09 -8.28
C VAL A 152 -5.81 12.60 -8.57
N VAL A 153 -5.96 11.28 -8.70
CA VAL A 153 -7.26 10.60 -8.91
C VAL A 153 -7.72 9.96 -7.61
N GLN A 154 -6.82 9.30 -6.89
CA GLN A 154 -7.07 8.74 -5.56
C GLN A 154 -5.94 9.13 -4.59
N PRO A 155 -6.24 9.51 -3.35
CA PRO A 155 -7.59 9.66 -2.77
C PRO A 155 -8.39 10.77 -3.46
N SER A 156 -9.73 10.63 -3.47
CA SER A 156 -10.58 11.62 -4.14
C SER A 156 -10.55 12.95 -3.39
N LYS A 157 -10.82 14.06 -4.08
CA LYS A 157 -10.92 15.37 -3.41
C LYS A 157 -11.93 15.32 -2.26
N GLU A 158 -13.10 14.73 -2.48
CA GLU A 158 -14.12 14.60 -1.44
C GLU A 158 -13.65 13.76 -0.24
N GLU A 159 -12.96 12.65 -0.49
CA GLU A 159 -12.36 11.82 0.55
C GLU A 159 -11.35 12.60 1.40
N ILE A 160 -10.55 13.47 0.77
CA ILE A 160 -9.59 14.32 1.47
C ILE A 160 -10.31 15.37 2.32
N LEU A 161 -11.30 16.06 1.74
CA LEU A 161 -12.02 17.12 2.45
C LEU A 161 -12.81 16.58 3.65
N ASN A 162 -13.33 15.36 3.55
CA ASN A 162 -14.09 14.72 4.63
C ASN A 162 -13.24 14.21 5.80
N GLN A 163 -11.90 14.22 5.67
CA GLN A 163 -11.01 13.78 6.76
C GLN A 163 -10.78 14.86 7.82
N THR A 164 -11.18 16.10 7.57
CA THR A 164 -10.74 17.23 8.39
C THR A 164 -11.75 18.37 8.46
N PRO A 165 -11.83 19.10 9.59
CA PRO A 165 -12.70 20.27 9.69
C PRO A 165 -12.22 21.51 8.90
N TYR A 166 -11.03 21.46 8.27
CA TYR A 166 -10.43 22.59 7.53
C TYR A 166 -10.27 22.29 6.03
N PRO A 167 -11.37 22.13 5.27
CA PRO A 167 -11.33 21.71 3.87
C PRO A 167 -10.53 22.65 2.96
N GLU A 168 -10.53 23.95 3.25
CA GLU A 168 -9.82 24.99 2.50
C GLU A 168 -8.29 24.87 2.59
N LEU A 169 -7.78 24.26 3.65
CA LEU A 169 -6.35 24.01 3.85
C LEU A 169 -5.95 22.59 3.43
N ALA A 170 -6.92 21.69 3.29
CA ALA A 170 -6.71 20.27 3.09
C ALA A 170 -6.35 19.89 1.65
N TYR A 171 -6.66 20.73 0.67
CA TYR A 171 -6.45 20.40 -0.75
C TYR A 171 -5.97 21.59 -1.57
N GLY A 172 -4.84 21.40 -2.25
CA GLY A 172 -4.28 22.33 -3.24
C GLY A 172 -3.89 21.61 -4.53
N LYS A 173 -3.34 22.34 -5.49
CA LYS A 173 -2.98 21.78 -6.81
C LYS A 173 -1.99 20.61 -6.71
N ASP A 174 -0.92 20.80 -5.94
CA ASP A 174 0.19 19.84 -5.82
C ASP A 174 0.37 19.35 -4.37
N LYS A 175 -0.61 19.58 -3.50
CA LYS A 175 -0.53 19.17 -2.10
C LYS A 175 -1.89 18.85 -1.51
N PHE A 176 -1.96 17.92 -0.59
CA PHE A 176 -3.20 17.60 0.12
C PHE A 176 -2.94 16.94 1.47
N PHE A 177 -3.89 17.06 2.39
CA PHE A 177 -3.84 16.46 3.71
C PHE A 177 -4.29 15.00 3.66
N LEU A 178 -3.65 14.15 4.47
CA LEU A 178 -4.13 12.82 4.76
C LEU A 178 -3.95 12.45 6.22
N LEU A 179 -4.92 11.70 6.71
CA LEU A 179 -4.90 11.03 8.00
C LEU A 179 -4.89 9.51 7.78
N LEU A 180 -3.80 8.87 8.20
CA LEU A 180 -3.71 7.41 8.28
C LEU A 180 -3.92 6.95 9.72
N GLU A 181 -4.56 5.80 9.86
CA GLU A 181 -4.88 5.22 11.16
C GLU A 181 -3.75 4.30 11.69
N PRO A 182 -3.72 4.03 13.01
CA PRO A 182 -2.75 3.12 13.62
C PRO A 182 -2.84 1.67 13.10
N THR A 183 -1.76 0.93 13.29
CA THR A 183 -1.65 -0.51 13.02
C THR A 183 -1.34 -1.33 14.27
N TYR A 184 -1.20 -0.70 15.44
CA TYR A 184 -0.99 -1.36 16.72
C TYR A 184 -2.06 -0.94 17.73
N PRO A 185 -2.64 -1.87 18.52
CA PRO A 185 -2.32 -3.31 18.60
C PRO A 185 -2.93 -4.16 17.47
N TYR A 186 -3.78 -3.57 16.63
CA TYR A 186 -4.40 -4.19 15.47
C TYR A 186 -4.43 -3.21 14.30
N PHE A 187 -4.61 -3.71 13.09
CA PHE A 187 -4.76 -2.87 11.91
C PHE A 187 -6.13 -2.17 11.91
N SER A 188 -6.13 -0.85 11.84
CA SER A 188 -7.36 -0.04 11.72
C SER A 188 -7.85 -0.01 10.28
N GLU A 189 -9.13 0.19 10.03
CA GLU A 189 -9.73 0.09 8.68
C GLU A 189 -9.08 1.03 7.63
N LYS A 190 -8.57 2.20 8.05
CA LYS A 190 -7.96 3.19 7.15
C LYS A 190 -6.47 3.35 7.37
N TRP A 191 -5.80 2.26 7.74
CA TRP A 191 -4.34 2.22 7.91
C TRP A 191 -3.59 2.35 6.59
N ALA A 192 -4.23 2.00 5.46
CA ALA A 192 -3.68 2.12 4.12
C ALA A 192 -4.70 2.66 3.12
N ARG A 193 -4.20 3.29 2.05
CA ARG A 193 -4.99 3.92 0.98
C ARG A 193 -4.33 3.71 -0.37
N LYS A 194 -5.16 3.54 -1.40
CA LYS A 194 -4.71 3.60 -2.79
C LYS A 194 -4.38 5.04 -3.17
N PHE A 195 -3.22 5.25 -3.76
CA PHE A 195 -2.77 6.52 -4.31
C PHE A 195 -2.58 6.39 -5.82
N LYS A 196 -3.51 6.96 -6.58
CA LYS A 196 -3.56 6.86 -8.05
C LYS A 196 -3.41 8.26 -8.63
N ILE A 197 -2.45 8.43 -9.53
CA ILE A 197 -2.20 9.68 -10.23
C ILE A 197 -2.13 9.46 -11.74
N ILE A 198 -2.54 10.47 -12.49
CA ILE A 198 -2.36 10.54 -13.95
C ILE A 198 -1.23 11.52 -14.21
N ILE A 199 -0.21 11.05 -14.92
CA ILE A 199 0.94 11.84 -15.37
C ILE A 199 0.77 12.10 -16.86
N THR A 200 0.67 13.36 -17.26
CA THR A 200 0.56 13.75 -18.68
C THR A 200 1.87 14.35 -19.15
N ALA A 201 2.42 13.82 -20.24
CA ALA A 201 3.67 14.30 -20.82
C ALA A 201 3.47 15.50 -21.73
N LEU A 202 4.12 16.62 -21.42
CA LEU A 202 3.97 17.89 -22.15
C LEU A 202 5.13 18.11 -23.14
N LYS A 203 6.36 17.83 -22.71
CA LYS A 203 7.57 18.06 -23.51
C LYS A 203 8.60 16.95 -23.30
N PRO A 204 9.38 16.59 -24.33
CA PRO A 204 10.47 15.62 -24.19
C PRO A 204 11.50 16.07 -23.17
N GLY A 205 12.08 15.09 -22.48
CA GLY A 205 13.09 15.32 -21.45
C GLY A 205 13.01 14.33 -20.30
N ASN A 206 14.01 14.39 -19.43
CA ASN A 206 14.05 13.60 -18.20
C ASN A 206 13.57 14.48 -17.04
N CYS A 207 12.67 13.94 -16.22
CA CYS A 207 12.28 14.58 -14.96
C CYS A 207 12.09 13.55 -13.86
N THR A 208 11.96 14.05 -12.63
CA THR A 208 11.64 13.23 -11.47
C THR A 208 10.40 13.81 -10.82
N LEU A 209 9.41 12.96 -10.59
CA LEU A 209 8.32 13.23 -9.66
C LEU A 209 8.75 12.71 -8.28
N LYS A 210 8.76 13.59 -7.29
CA LYS A 210 8.99 13.23 -5.88
C LYS A 210 7.75 13.51 -5.07
N ILE A 211 7.40 12.61 -4.17
CA ILE A 211 6.34 12.82 -3.19
C ILE A 211 6.98 12.89 -1.81
N SER A 212 6.68 13.95 -1.06
CA SER A 212 7.18 14.16 0.29
C SER A 212 6.05 14.23 1.29
N ASN A 213 6.34 13.76 2.51
CA ASN A 213 5.51 13.99 3.68
C ASN A 213 5.97 15.27 4.37
N GLU A 214 5.08 16.25 4.46
CA GLU A 214 5.29 17.51 5.14
C GLU A 214 4.42 17.62 6.39
N LYS A 215 4.85 18.49 7.30
CA LYS A 215 4.06 18.82 8.49
C LYS A 215 2.81 19.60 8.07
N PRO A 216 1.62 19.17 8.50
CA PRO A 216 0.41 19.91 8.23
C PRO A 216 0.41 21.27 8.95
N PRO A 217 -0.38 22.24 8.46
CA PRO A 217 -0.67 23.47 9.19
C PRO A 217 -1.00 23.20 10.67
N SER A 218 -0.54 24.08 11.56
CA SER A 218 -0.67 23.91 13.02
C SER A 218 -2.10 23.68 13.47
N VAL A 219 -3.10 24.24 12.77
CA VAL A 219 -4.53 24.04 13.05
C VAL A 219 -4.94 22.57 12.97
N PHE A 220 -4.44 21.80 12.00
CA PHE A 220 -4.70 20.35 11.93
C PHE A 220 -4.02 19.64 13.11
N ASP A 221 -2.76 19.99 13.37
CA ASP A 221 -1.97 19.37 14.44
C ASP A 221 -2.63 19.57 15.82
N THR A 222 -3.10 20.77 16.11
CA THR A 222 -3.87 21.07 17.33
C THR A 222 -5.17 20.29 17.37
N TYR A 223 -5.99 20.37 16.31
CA TYR A 223 -7.30 19.70 16.27
C TYR A 223 -7.18 18.18 16.50
N PHE A 224 -6.26 17.50 15.81
CA PHE A 224 -6.13 16.06 15.94
C PHE A 224 -5.46 15.62 17.25
N LYS A 225 -4.58 16.45 17.84
CA LYS A 225 -4.07 16.21 19.20
C LYS A 225 -5.15 16.34 20.25
N GLU A 226 -6.08 17.28 20.09
CA GLU A 226 -7.25 17.41 20.97
C GLU A 226 -8.22 16.24 20.79
N LYS A 227 -8.50 15.86 19.53
CA LYS A 227 -9.44 14.78 19.20
C LYS A 227 -8.98 13.39 19.64
N TYR A 228 -7.72 13.05 19.36
CA TYR A 228 -7.20 11.68 19.61
C TYR A 228 -6.30 11.60 20.85
N GLY A 229 -5.86 12.75 21.37
CA GLY A 229 -4.88 12.83 22.45
C GLY A 229 -3.45 13.04 21.95
N LYS A 230 -2.69 13.85 22.68
CA LYS A 230 -1.28 14.22 22.34
C LYS A 230 -0.35 13.02 22.13
N PHE A 231 -0.65 11.89 22.75
CA PHE A 231 0.17 10.68 22.66
C PHE A 231 -0.28 9.70 21.58
N ASN A 232 -1.47 9.87 21.01
CA ASN A 232 -2.06 8.99 20.00
C ASN A 232 -2.11 9.60 18.60
N TYR A 233 -1.59 10.82 18.42
CA TYR A 233 -1.50 11.47 17.12
C TYR A 233 -0.12 12.09 16.94
N THR A 234 0.41 11.96 15.72
CA THR A 234 1.64 12.60 15.29
C THR A 234 1.46 13.26 13.92
N SER A 235 2.35 14.20 13.59
CA SER A 235 2.29 14.92 12.33
C SER A 235 3.63 15.08 11.64
N GLY A 236 3.61 15.04 10.29
CA GLY A 236 4.69 15.55 9.43
C GLY A 236 5.99 14.76 9.33
N ASN A 237 6.05 13.56 9.91
CA ASN A 237 7.31 12.85 10.11
C ASN A 237 7.25 11.45 9.49
N THR A 238 8.27 11.09 8.71
CA THR A 238 8.56 9.69 8.37
C THR A 238 9.36 9.04 9.52
N PHE A 239 9.80 7.79 9.34
CA PHE A 239 10.62 7.08 10.31
C PHE A 239 11.81 7.96 10.79
N PHE A 240 11.94 8.15 12.11
CA PHE A 240 12.87 9.07 12.80
C PHE A 240 12.61 10.59 12.70
N GLY A 241 11.47 11.05 12.20
CA GLY A 241 11.21 12.50 12.08
C GLY A 241 11.95 13.17 10.93
N MET A 242 12.44 12.39 9.97
CA MET A 242 13.08 12.92 8.77
C MET A 242 12.04 13.29 7.71
N GLN A 243 12.34 14.32 6.92
CA GLN A 243 11.56 14.70 5.73
C GLN A 243 12.25 14.14 4.49
N LEU A 244 12.18 12.82 4.30
CA LEU A 244 12.67 12.16 3.09
C LEU A 244 11.53 12.05 2.07
N PRO A 245 11.83 12.15 0.76
CA PRO A 245 10.85 11.78 -0.25
C PRO A 245 10.46 10.32 -0.02
N VAL A 246 9.17 10.09 0.18
CA VAL A 246 8.61 8.77 0.49
C VAL A 246 8.28 8.00 -0.79
N PHE A 247 8.21 8.70 -1.92
CA PHE A 247 8.11 8.09 -3.24
C PHE A 247 8.88 8.88 -4.30
N LYS A 248 9.45 8.17 -5.28
CA LYS A 248 10.17 8.76 -6.41
C LYS A 248 9.84 8.03 -7.72
N ALA A 249 9.39 8.77 -8.74
CA ALA A 249 9.31 8.26 -10.11
C ALA A 249 10.33 8.97 -11.01
N ASN A 250 11.21 8.20 -11.67
CA ASN A 250 12.05 8.71 -12.75
C ASN A 250 11.26 8.62 -14.05
N ILE A 251 11.03 9.75 -14.72
CA ILE A 251 10.17 9.83 -15.89
C ILE A 251 11.00 10.31 -17.08
N LYS A 252 11.01 9.51 -18.14
CA LYS A 252 11.61 9.84 -19.43
C LYS A 252 10.49 10.09 -20.45
N VAL A 253 10.35 11.35 -20.85
CA VAL A 253 9.43 11.74 -21.92
C VAL A 253 10.17 11.67 -23.26
N VAL A 254 9.65 10.88 -24.20
CA VAL A 254 10.20 10.69 -25.55
C VAL A 254 9.26 11.25 -26.61
N ASP A 255 9.78 11.64 -27.78
CA ASP A 255 8.93 12.12 -28.88
C ASP A 255 8.08 11.00 -29.50
N SER A 256 8.61 9.77 -29.56
CA SER A 256 7.89 8.53 -29.89
C SER A 256 8.64 7.36 -29.28
N ILE A 257 7.91 6.34 -28.82
CA ILE A 257 8.48 5.04 -28.50
C ILE A 257 8.66 4.36 -29.86
N GLN A 258 9.85 4.48 -30.43
CA GLN A 258 10.24 3.51 -31.46
C GLN A 258 10.13 2.14 -30.79
N SER A 259 9.36 1.23 -31.40
CA SER A 259 9.27 -0.15 -30.94
C SER A 259 10.66 -0.78 -31.03
N SER A 260 11.48 -0.60 -30.01
CA SER A 260 12.59 -1.48 -29.74
C SER A 260 11.94 -2.84 -29.53
N SER A 261 12.13 -3.76 -30.48
CA SER A 261 11.84 -5.17 -30.29
C SER A 261 12.32 -5.55 -28.90
N PHE A 262 11.38 -5.89 -28.03
CA PHE A 262 11.66 -6.22 -26.65
C PHE A 262 12.47 -7.53 -26.67
N ASN A 263 13.79 -7.41 -26.72
CA ASN A 263 14.65 -8.53 -26.37
C ASN A 263 14.49 -8.67 -24.87
N TYR A 264 13.68 -9.64 -24.46
CA TYR A 264 13.82 -10.22 -23.14
C TYR A 264 15.27 -10.75 -23.07
N GLU A 265 16.19 -9.95 -22.54
CA GLU A 265 17.18 -10.53 -21.65
C GLU A 265 16.36 -10.96 -20.44
N ILE A 266 15.75 -12.14 -20.55
CA ILE A 266 15.45 -12.91 -19.36
C ILE A 266 16.83 -12.98 -18.69
N PHE A 267 17.00 -12.21 -17.61
CA PHE A 267 17.76 -12.73 -16.49
C PHE A 267 16.99 -13.98 -16.09
N ALA A 268 17.22 -15.06 -16.85
CA ALA A 268 17.17 -16.37 -16.29
C ALA A 268 18.13 -16.18 -15.14
N ASP A 269 17.58 -16.03 -13.93
CA ASP A 269 18.27 -16.41 -12.73
C ASP A 269 19.03 -17.64 -13.18
N GLN A 270 20.35 -17.50 -13.33
CA GLN A 270 21.18 -18.61 -13.71
C GLN A 270 21.16 -19.46 -12.46
N PHE A 271 20.09 -20.23 -12.31
CA PHE A 271 20.06 -21.45 -11.58
C PHE A 271 21.15 -22.23 -12.26
N ASP A 272 22.36 -22.08 -11.72
CA ASP A 272 23.57 -22.55 -12.34
C ASP A 272 23.45 -24.06 -12.27
N TYR A 273 22.92 -24.64 -13.33
CA TYR A 273 22.68 -26.07 -13.45
C TYR A 273 23.98 -26.83 -13.25
N LYS A 274 25.14 -26.18 -13.43
CA LYS A 274 26.45 -26.72 -13.08
C LYS A 274 26.58 -26.94 -11.57
N LEU A 275 26.06 -26.05 -10.73
CA LEU A 275 26.08 -26.17 -9.27
C LEU A 275 25.18 -27.32 -8.80
N VAL A 276 24.01 -27.50 -9.42
CA VAL A 276 23.14 -28.68 -9.21
C VAL A 276 23.86 -29.97 -9.64
N LEU A 277 24.52 -29.96 -10.81
CA LEU A 277 25.26 -31.12 -11.32
C LEU A 277 26.44 -31.51 -10.40
N ILE A 278 27.15 -30.52 -9.86
CA ILE A 278 28.24 -30.72 -8.89
C ILE A 278 27.69 -31.37 -7.61
N ILE A 279 26.54 -30.90 -7.09
CA ILE A 279 25.90 -31.50 -5.91
C ILE A 279 25.52 -32.97 -6.18
N ILE A 280 24.93 -33.26 -7.34
CA ILE A 280 24.57 -34.64 -7.73
C ILE A 280 25.81 -35.54 -7.82
N LEU A 281 26.90 -35.06 -8.43
CA LEU A 281 28.16 -35.80 -8.54
C LEU A 281 28.79 -36.07 -7.17
N LEU A 282 28.77 -35.09 -6.25
CA LEU A 282 29.27 -35.26 -4.89
C LEU A 282 28.45 -36.30 -4.11
N ILE A 283 27.12 -36.27 -4.24
CA ILE A 283 26.25 -37.28 -3.63
C ILE A 283 26.56 -38.67 -4.18
N ALA A 284 26.71 -38.82 -5.50
CA ALA A 284 27.06 -40.09 -6.13
C ALA A 284 28.42 -40.63 -5.64
N LEU A 285 29.43 -39.76 -5.53
CA LEU A 285 30.75 -40.12 -4.98
C LEU A 285 30.67 -40.62 -3.54
N VAL A 286 29.91 -39.94 -2.68
CA VAL A 286 29.71 -40.35 -1.28
C VAL A 286 29.00 -41.70 -1.20
N LEU A 287 27.98 -41.94 -2.04
CA LEU A 287 27.27 -43.21 -2.09
C LEU A 287 28.17 -44.37 -2.56
N VAL A 288 28.98 -44.16 -3.61
CA VAL A 288 29.95 -45.16 -4.09
C VAL A 288 31.01 -45.46 -3.03
N TRP A 289 31.52 -44.44 -2.36
CA TRP A 289 32.49 -44.59 -1.28
C TRP A 289 31.92 -45.38 -0.10
N ARG A 290 30.69 -45.04 0.34
CA ARG A 290 29.98 -45.78 1.40
C ARG A 290 29.72 -47.23 1.00
N TRP A 291 29.32 -47.49 -0.24
CA TRP A 291 29.10 -48.86 -0.72
C TRP A 291 30.37 -49.70 -0.76
N LYS A 292 31.52 -49.09 -1.11
CA LYS A 292 32.82 -49.75 -1.07
C LYS A 292 33.28 -50.09 0.35
N ILE A 293 32.99 -49.21 1.32
CA ILE A 293 33.34 -49.44 2.73
C ILE A 293 32.43 -50.49 3.37
N GLY A 294 31.13 -50.48 3.08
CA GLY A 294 30.18 -51.47 3.62
C GLY A 294 30.32 -52.88 3.04
N LYS A 295 31.23 -53.09 2.08
CA LYS A 295 31.56 -54.41 1.51
C LYS A 295 32.89 -54.99 2.02
N ARG A 296 33.57 -54.31 2.93
CA ARG A 296 34.68 -54.85 3.72
C ARG A 296 34.17 -55.26 5.09
#